data_AF-X4ZFT2-F1
#
_entry.id   AF-X4ZFT2-F1
#
_cell.length_a   1.000
_cell.length_b   1.000
_cell.length_c   1.000
_cell.angle_alpha   90.00
_cell.angle_beta   90.00
_cell.angle_gamma   90.00
#
_symmetry.space_group_name_H-M   'P 1'
#
loop_
_entity.id
_entity.type
_entity.pdbx_description
1 polymer ?
#
loop_
_entity_poly.entity_id
_entity_poly.type
_entity_poly.pdbx_seq_one_letter_code
_entity_poly.pdbx_strand_id
1 'polypeptide(L)'
;MPKLKRYLRKGEPHPLASVEDEREKENIRLTVKTIEGYVMCSCIAMGLLQLIAVRDSSLVPSLFYRYLRKPMSTIVSEATVMVCLRKSIFRLFAQNPHLSITKIIQA
;
A
#
# COMPACT_ATOMS: atom_id res chain seq x y z
N MET A 1 4.97 3.57 25.46
CA MET A 1 3.68 3.22 24.79
C MET A 1 2.99 2.03 25.44
N PRO A 2 1.88 2.24 26.17
CA PRO A 2 1.09 1.17 26.76
C PRO A 2 0.36 0.35 25.68
N LYS A 3 0.22 -0.96 25.88
CA LYS A 3 -0.47 -1.85 24.94
C LYS A 3 -1.97 -1.53 24.94
N LEU A 4 -2.48 -1.05 23.80
CA LEU A 4 -3.92 -0.77 23.64
C LEU A 4 -4.72 -2.07 23.75
N LYS A 5 -5.61 -2.14 24.74
CA LYS A 5 -6.51 -3.27 24.95
C LYS A 5 -7.76 -3.06 24.10
N ARG A 6 -7.84 -3.74 22.95
CA ARG A 6 -8.98 -3.66 22.00
C ARG A 6 -10.32 -4.01 22.66
N TYR A 7 -10.31 -4.92 23.64
CA TYR A 7 -11.49 -5.35 24.38
C TYR A 7 -11.45 -4.79 25.81
N LEU A 8 -11.74 -3.49 25.94
CA LEU A 8 -11.84 -2.83 27.24
C LEU A 8 -13.14 -3.28 27.94
N ARG A 9 -13.06 -3.70 29.22
CA ARG A 9 -14.27 -4.02 29.99
C ARG A 9 -14.97 -2.73 30.41
N LYS A 10 -16.29 -2.75 30.49
CA LYS A 10 -17.11 -1.59 30.91
C LYS A 10 -16.70 -1.19 32.33
N GLY A 11 -16.03 -0.03 32.48
CA GLY A 11 -15.53 0.49 33.76
C GLY A 11 -14.00 0.50 33.93
N GLU A 12 -13.22 -0.12 33.04
CA GLU A 12 -11.76 0.01 33.06
C GLU A 12 -11.33 1.39 32.50
N PRO A 13 -10.35 2.08 33.13
CA PRO A 13 -9.84 3.34 32.60
C PRO A 13 -9.17 3.13 31.23
N HIS A 14 -9.33 4.10 30.33
CA HIS A 14 -8.75 4.01 29.00
C HIS A 14 -7.21 3.97 29.09
N PRO A 15 -6.49 3.08 28.38
CA PRO A 15 -5.03 2.99 28.43
C PRO A 15 -4.29 4.25 27.94
N LEU A 16 -5.01 5.20 27.34
CA LEU A 16 -4.47 6.49 26.93
C LEU A 16 -4.55 7.53 28.06
N ALA A 17 -5.40 7.31 29.07
CA ALA A 17 -5.50 8.18 30.24
C ALA A 17 -4.29 8.01 31.18
N SER A 18 -3.56 6.90 31.08
CA SER A 18 -2.31 6.68 31.83
C SER A 18 -1.08 7.30 31.17
N VAL A 19 -1.23 7.94 30.00
CA VAL A 19 -0.14 8.67 29.33
C VAL A 19 -0.20 10.12 29.82
N GLU A 20 0.57 10.42 30.86
CA GLU A 20 0.61 11.77 31.45
C GLU A 20 1.60 12.70 30.72
N ASP A 21 2.65 12.14 30.11
CA ASP A 21 3.67 12.91 29.38
C ASP A 21 3.12 13.48 28.06
N GLU A 22 3.22 14.80 27.90
CA GLU A 22 2.79 15.51 26.69
C GLU A 22 3.58 15.10 25.44
N ARG A 23 4.87 14.75 25.60
CA ARG A 23 5.68 14.27 24.46
C ARG A 23 5.20 12.94 23.92
N GLU A 24 4.82 12.01 24.81
CA GLU A 24 4.24 10.74 24.40
C GLU A 24 2.88 10.93 23.71
N LYS A 25 2.03 11.86 24.18
CA LYS A 25 0.75 12.19 23.55
C LYS A 25 0.94 12.74 22.14
N GLU A 26 1.91 13.63 21.94
CA GLU A 26 2.23 14.19 20.63
C GLU A 26 2.73 13.10 19.66
N ASN A 27 3.62 12.22 20.11
CA ASN A 27 4.09 11.09 19.32
C ASN A 27 2.96 10.14 18.91
N ILE A 28 2.00 9.88 19.80
CA ILE A 28 0.81 9.07 19.48
C ILE A 28 -0.02 9.76 18.39
N ARG A 29 -0.27 11.07 18.52
CA ARG A 29 -1.02 11.85 17.51
C ARG A 29 -0.33 11.84 16.15
N LEU A 30 0.99 12.04 16.12
CA LEU A 30 1.78 11.97 14.90
C LEU A 30 1.70 10.58 14.26
N THR A 31 1.84 9.53 15.06
CA THR A 31 1.75 8.14 14.59
C THR A 31 0.38 7.86 13.96
N VAL A 32 -0.72 8.26 14.62
CA VAL A 32 -2.08 8.09 14.09
C VAL A 32 -2.24 8.85 12.77
N LYS A 33 -1.80 10.11 12.70
CA LYS A 33 -1.86 10.91 11.47
C LYS A 33 -1.06 10.27 10.32
N THR A 34 0.11 9.71 10.61
CA THR A 34 0.91 8.97 9.62
C THR A 34 0.19 7.71 9.14
N ILE A 35 -0.45 6.96 10.04
CA ILE A 35 -1.23 5.76 9.67
C ILE A 35 -2.43 6.15 8.78
N GLU A 36 -3.18 7.19 9.14
CA GLU A 36 -4.30 7.67 8.34
C GLU A 36 -3.85 8.10 6.94
N GLY A 37 -2.75 8.86 6.85
CA GLY A 37 -2.15 9.23 5.57
C GLY A 37 -1.70 8.03 4.75
N TYR A 38 -1.07 7.04 5.38
CA TYR A 38 -0.65 5.80 4.72
C TYR A 38 -1.83 4.99 4.18
N VAL A 39 -2.92 4.88 4.94
CA VAL A 39 -4.15 4.19 4.49
C VAL A 39 -4.77 4.93 3.31
N MET A 40 -4.85 6.27 3.37
CA MET A 40 -5.35 7.07 2.25
C MET A 40 -4.51 6.87 0.98
N CYS A 41 -3.18 6.93 1.09
CA CYS A 41 -2.27 6.63 -0.02
C CYS A 41 -2.46 5.21 -0.57
N SER A 42 -2.68 4.23 0.30
CA SER A 42 -2.93 2.84 -0.09
C SER A 42 -4.23 2.69 -0.88
N CYS A 43 -5.30 3.39 -0.47
CA CYS A 43 -6.56 3.43 -1.22
C CYS A 43 -6.40 4.04 -2.61
N ILE A 44 -5.65 5.14 -2.73
CA ILE A 44 -5.36 5.77 -4.02
C ILE A 44 -4.56 4.82 -4.92
N ALA A 45 -3.54 4.16 -4.37
CA ALA A 45 -2.73 3.19 -5.10
C ALA A 45 -3.56 2.00 -5.61
N MET A 46 -4.48 1.50 -4.79
CA MET A 46 -5.42 0.44 -5.19
C MET A 46 -6.36 0.90 -6.32
N GLY A 47 -6.91 2.12 -6.23
CA GLY A 47 -7.75 2.68 -7.30
C GLY A 47 -7.00 2.83 -8.63
N LEU A 48 -5.72 3.23 -8.59
CA LEU A 48 -4.88 3.27 -9.79
C LEU A 48 -4.62 1.88 -10.37
N LEU A 49 -4.36 0.90 -9.49
CA LEU A 49 -4.16 -0.49 -9.90
C LEU A 49 -5.40 -1.08 -10.58
N GLN A 50 -6.59 -0.76 -10.06
CA GLN A 50 -7.87 -1.08 -10.65
C GLN A 50 -8.06 -0.42 -12.01
N LEU A 51 -7.73 0.86 -12.14
CA LEU A 51 -7.83 1.57 -13.41
C LEU A 51 -6.93 0.96 -14.48
N ILE A 52 -5.69 0.58 -14.12
CA ILE A 52 -4.76 -0.12 -15.01
C ILE A 52 -5.32 -1.50 -15.39
N ALA A 53 -5.87 -2.25 -14.44
CA ALA A 53 -6.47 -3.56 -14.71
C ALA A 53 -7.62 -3.51 -15.73
N VAL A 54 -8.41 -2.43 -15.71
CA VAL A 54 -9.52 -2.21 -16.66
C VAL A 54 -9.02 -1.70 -18.02
N ARG A 55 -8.05 -0.78 -18.05
CA ARG A 55 -7.58 -0.16 -19.30
C ARG A 55 -6.62 -1.05 -20.10
N ASP A 56 -5.75 -1.78 -19.41
CA ASP A 56 -4.59 -2.44 -19.98
C ASP A 56 -4.65 -3.97 -19.81
N SER A 57 -5.76 -4.58 -20.21
CA SER A 57 -5.89 -6.05 -20.22
C SER A 57 -4.88 -6.75 -21.14
N SER A 58 -4.30 -6.01 -22.10
CA SER A 58 -3.28 -6.47 -23.05
C SER A 58 -1.83 -6.32 -22.56
N LEU A 59 -1.59 -5.51 -21.53
CA LEU A 59 -0.24 -5.16 -21.04
C LEU A 59 0.33 -6.22 -20.09
N VAL A 60 -0.49 -7.22 -19.75
CA VAL A 60 -0.12 -8.31 -18.86
C VAL A 60 0.67 -9.36 -19.65
N PRO A 61 1.92 -9.63 -19.27
CA PRO A 61 2.79 -10.53 -20.01
C PRO A 61 2.15 -11.91 -20.20
N SER A 62 2.32 -12.48 -21.40
CA SER A 62 1.92 -13.85 -21.76
C SER A 62 2.39 -14.92 -20.75
N LEU A 63 3.42 -14.60 -19.95
CA LEU A 63 3.92 -15.42 -18.84
C LEU A 63 2.84 -15.78 -17.80
N PHE A 64 1.84 -14.93 -17.56
CA PHE A 64 0.77 -15.24 -16.60
C PHE A 64 -0.27 -16.22 -17.16
N TYR A 65 -0.47 -16.25 -18.48
CA TYR A 65 -1.33 -17.25 -19.13
C TYR A 65 -0.77 -18.66 -18.98
N ARG A 66 0.55 -18.81 -18.77
CA ARG A 66 1.19 -20.12 -18.62
C ARG A 66 0.93 -20.79 -17.27
N TYR A 67 0.55 -20.02 -16.24
CA TYR A 67 0.34 -20.53 -14.87
C TYR A 67 -1.13 -20.50 -14.41
N LEU A 68 -2.03 -19.88 -15.16
CA LEU A 68 -3.46 -19.90 -14.87
C LEU A 68 -4.14 -21.07 -15.58
N ARG A 69 -4.69 -22.00 -14.80
CA ARG A 69 -5.31 -23.26 -15.26
C ARG A 69 -6.56 -23.08 -16.14
N LYS A 70 -7.09 -21.86 -16.26
CA LYS A 70 -8.11 -21.45 -17.24
C LYS A 70 -7.76 -20.09 -17.83
N PRO A 71 -7.88 -19.88 -19.15
CA PRO A 71 -7.93 -18.55 -19.72
C PRO A 71 -9.32 -18.01 -19.42
N MET A 72 -9.50 -17.33 -18.28
CA MET A 72 -10.81 -16.80 -17.92
C MET A 72 -10.69 -15.30 -17.67
N SER A 73 -11.51 -14.57 -18.43
CA SER A 73 -11.77 -13.14 -18.42
C SER A 73 -10.87 -12.29 -19.33
N THR A 74 -11.54 -11.49 -20.16
CA THR A 74 -10.98 -10.36 -20.95
C THR A 74 -10.45 -9.22 -20.06
N ILE A 75 -10.78 -9.24 -18.76
CA ILE A 75 -10.36 -8.27 -17.75
C ILE A 75 -9.42 -8.97 -16.77
N VAL A 76 -8.25 -8.37 -16.55
CA VAL A 76 -7.21 -8.93 -15.68
C VAL A 76 -7.49 -8.57 -14.22
N SER A 77 -7.19 -9.47 -13.28
CA SER A 77 -7.31 -9.20 -11.85
C SER A 77 -6.28 -8.17 -11.37
N GLU A 78 -6.67 -7.30 -10.44
CA GLU A 78 -5.78 -6.36 -9.74
C GLU A 78 -4.52 -7.04 -9.18
N ALA A 79 -4.67 -8.26 -8.62
CA ALA A 79 -3.56 -9.02 -8.07
C ALA A 79 -2.50 -9.37 -9.14
N THR A 80 -2.94 -9.67 -10.35
CA THR A 80 -2.04 -9.97 -11.48
C THR A 80 -1.28 -8.72 -11.92
N VAL A 81 -1.96 -7.58 -12.01
CA VAL A 81 -1.33 -6.29 -12.32
C VAL A 81 -0.30 -5.93 -11.24
N MET A 82 -0.63 -6.15 -9.97
CA MET A 82 0.29 -5.90 -8.85
C MET A 82 1.58 -6.73 -8.99
N VAL A 83 1.45 -8.03 -9.27
CA VAL A 83 2.62 -8.92 -9.42
C VAL A 83 3.45 -8.52 -10.65
N CYS A 84 2.80 -8.15 -11.75
CA CYS A 84 3.48 -7.67 -12.94
C CYS A 84 4.26 -6.38 -12.64
N LEU A 85 3.58 -5.39 -12.07
CA LEU A 85 4.16 -4.10 -11.70
C LEU A 85 5.33 -4.30 -10.73
N ARG A 86 5.19 -5.15 -9.72
CA ARG A 86 6.29 -5.45 -8.77
C ARG A 86 7.54 -6.00 -9.46
N LYS A 87 7.38 -6.79 -10.52
CA LYS A 87 8.50 -7.34 -11.32
C LYS A 87 9.05 -6.36 -12.36
N SER A 88 8.29 -5.36 -12.78
CA SER A 88 8.70 -4.41 -13.81
C SER A 88 9.08 -3.04 -13.27
N ILE A 89 8.67 -2.66 -12.06
CA ILE A 89 8.81 -1.29 -11.53
C ILE A 89 10.27 -0.83 -11.47
N PHE A 90 11.19 -1.67 -11.03
CA PHE A 90 12.62 -1.34 -11.02
C PHE A 90 13.20 -1.19 -12.44
N ARG A 91 12.70 -1.97 -13.41
CA ARG A 91 13.08 -1.80 -14.81
C ARG A 91 12.53 -0.48 -15.38
N LEU A 92 11.29 -0.12 -15.01
CA LEU A 92 10.69 1.16 -15.38
C LEU A 92 11.47 2.35 -14.80
N PHE A 93 11.94 2.25 -13.55
CA PHE A 93 12.82 3.27 -12.98
C PHE A 93 14.16 3.35 -13.72
N ALA A 94 14.81 2.23 -14.00
CA ALA A 94 16.07 2.21 -14.75
C ALA A 94 15.93 2.81 -16.17
N GLN A 95 14.78 2.61 -16.82
CA GLN A 95 14.49 3.19 -18.15
C GLN A 95 14.16 4.69 -18.10
N ASN A 96 13.74 5.22 -16.94
CA ASN A 96 13.35 6.61 -16.78
C ASN A 96 14.23 7.32 -15.74
N PRO A 97 15.50 7.63 -16.09
CA PRO A 97 16.46 8.27 -15.19
C PRO A 97 16.13 9.74 -14.89
N HIS A 98 15.25 10.35 -15.68
CA HIS A 98 14.87 11.75 -15.52
C HIS A 98 13.89 11.97 -14.35
N LEU A 99 13.21 10.92 -13.88
CA LEU A 99 12.28 11.02 -12.76
C LEU A 99 13.04 11.27 -11.45
N SER A 100 12.58 12.25 -10.67
CA SER A 100 13.19 12.59 -9.37
C SER A 100 13.29 11.40 -8.43
N ILE A 101 12.29 10.50 -8.47
CA ILE A 101 12.27 9.26 -7.69
C ILE A 101 13.42 8.32 -8.10
N THR A 102 13.67 8.15 -9.40
CA THR A 102 14.79 7.33 -9.88
C THR A 102 16.13 7.91 -9.43
N LYS A 103 16.28 9.23 -9.45
CA LYS A 103 17.49 9.91 -8.95
C LYS A 103 17.73 9.69 -7.46
N ILE A 104 16.67 9.69 -6.66
CA ILE A 104 16.74 9.41 -5.21
C ILE A 104 17.12 7.95 -4.96
N ILE A 105 16.63 7.00 -5.76
CA ILE A 105 16.94 5.57 -5.60
C ILE A 105 18.37 5.24 -6.06
N GLN A 106 18.93 6.00 -7.00
CA GLN A 106 20.30 5.81 -7.50
C GLN A 106 21.36 6.51 -6.64
N ALA A 107 20.97 7.45 -5.77
CA ALA A 107 21.85 8.17 -4.84
C ALA A 107 22.19 7.30 -3.62
#